data_AF-A0A1I7N4S7-F1
#
_entry.id   AF-A0A1I7N4S7-F1
#
_cell.length_a   1.000
_cell.length_b   1.000
_cell.length_c   1.000
_cell.angle_alpha   90.00
_cell.angle_beta   90.00
_cell.angle_gamma   90.00
#
_symmetry.space_group_name_H-M   'P 1'
#
loop_
_entity.id
_entity.type
_entity.pdbx_description
1 polymer ?
#
loop_
_entity_poly.entity_id
_entity_poly.type
_entity_poly.pdbx_seq_one_letter_code
_entity_poly.pdbx_strand_id
1 'polypeptide(L)'
;MTETFSILPPRFDPTTGEAHFSYRLNDLDFVEVLGLPRGADPAKAATPAFRKLLELTAFVLGVSYFKLRAPFHIRSELALTEAEQAFVIDVYENGLGEFYARNDLARFGRLQLDVPSDAIVRKPAPDLAERTLLPIGGGKDSLVSVDLLSHVGLDFSPFAVNPKGPILSSIDAIGRDPVYVTRTLDAEMIRLGKEPGFYNGHVPSTAINSMIASLCAVLFGYDQIVLSNERSASEGNVTFDGRETNHQYSKSLGFELLIADILGDATGGALTYFSLLRPYSEARIASLFTQGLRFDTVFSSCNRNFRLNGNDGPLWCGECPKCHFVFLIFAPFMAKDRLLRIFGKNLLDEPANEQSFRELAGLAGQKPWECVGEILEAAACFYTLTRHADWHQEAVVRAVKADLFSQYGEEKLQLAMAECLTDSHDHHIPVALAAKVAAHAV
;
A
#
# COMPACT_ATOMS: atom_id res chain seq x y z
N MET A 1 -25.49 -5.50 -26.04
CA MET A 1 -24.07 -5.55 -26.43
C MET A 1 -23.29 -5.91 -25.19
N THR A 2 -22.29 -6.78 -25.29
CA THR A 2 -21.43 -7.10 -24.15
C THR A 2 -20.56 -5.88 -23.85
N GLU A 3 -20.66 -5.32 -22.64
CA GLU A 3 -19.83 -4.18 -22.25
C GLU A 3 -18.34 -4.55 -22.36
N THR A 4 -17.53 -3.62 -22.85
CA THR A 4 -16.09 -3.85 -23.09
C THR A 4 -15.28 -2.67 -22.57
N PHE A 5 -14.18 -2.97 -21.88
CA PHE A 5 -13.17 -2.00 -21.49
C PHE A 5 -11.94 -2.12 -22.38
N SER A 6 -11.55 -1.05 -23.05
CA SER A 6 -10.39 -1.01 -23.94
C SER A 6 -9.28 -0.15 -23.33
N ILE A 7 -8.08 -0.69 -23.31
CA ILE A 7 -6.86 0.00 -22.87
C ILE A 7 -6.08 0.36 -24.14
N LEU A 8 -5.87 1.65 -24.38
CA LEU A 8 -5.25 2.16 -25.59
C LEU A 8 -3.74 2.36 -25.38
N PRO A 9 -2.94 2.40 -26.47
CA PRO A 9 -1.50 2.61 -26.36
C PRO A 9 -1.15 3.92 -25.63
N PRO A 10 -0.34 3.87 -24.55
CA PRO A 10 0.08 5.06 -23.84
C PRO A 10 1.08 5.88 -24.65
N ARG A 11 1.23 7.14 -24.29
CA ARG A 11 2.21 8.06 -24.89
C ARG A 11 3.05 8.69 -23.79
N PHE A 12 4.33 8.94 -24.07
CA PHE A 12 5.23 9.66 -23.18
C PHE A 12 6.00 10.72 -23.96
N ASP A 13 6.01 11.96 -23.45
CA ASP A 13 6.85 13.04 -23.95
C ASP A 13 8.03 13.25 -22.99
N PRO A 14 9.26 12.87 -23.38
CA PRO A 14 10.45 13.04 -22.54
C PRO A 14 10.83 14.51 -22.31
N THR A 15 10.33 15.44 -23.13
CA THR A 15 10.60 16.87 -23.00
C THR A 15 9.80 17.49 -21.87
N THR A 16 8.50 17.14 -21.79
CA THR A 16 7.60 17.66 -20.76
C THR A 16 7.61 16.80 -19.49
N GLY A 17 7.92 15.51 -19.62
CA GLY A 17 7.79 14.51 -18.56
C GLY A 17 6.36 13.96 -18.45
N GLU A 18 5.49 14.22 -19.42
CA GLU A 18 4.09 13.82 -19.36
C GLU A 18 3.85 12.45 -20.01
N ALA A 19 3.18 11.56 -19.28
CA ALA A 19 2.66 10.30 -19.80
C ALA A 19 1.12 10.34 -19.84
N HIS A 20 0.55 9.99 -21.00
CA HIS A 20 -0.89 9.95 -21.23
C HIS A 20 -1.36 8.51 -21.39
N PHE A 21 -2.40 8.14 -20.65
CA PHE A 21 -3.02 6.81 -20.68
C PHE A 21 -4.49 6.96 -21.05
N SER A 22 -4.88 6.39 -22.18
CA SER A 22 -6.23 6.53 -22.71
C SER A 22 -7.03 5.23 -22.59
N TYR A 23 -8.30 5.38 -22.23
CA TYR A 23 -9.21 4.26 -21.99
C TYR A 23 -10.53 4.48 -22.70
N ARG A 24 -11.19 3.39 -23.09
CA ARG A 24 -12.56 3.42 -23.59
C ARG A 24 -13.42 2.42 -22.85
N LEU A 25 -14.54 2.86 -22.29
CA LEU A 25 -15.55 2.01 -21.68
C LEU A 25 -16.84 2.18 -22.46
N ASN A 26 -17.14 1.21 -23.33
CA ASN A 26 -18.21 1.32 -24.33
C ASN A 26 -18.03 2.58 -25.22
N ASP A 27 -18.88 3.59 -25.03
CA ASP A 27 -18.93 4.87 -25.74
C ASP A 27 -18.25 6.03 -24.97
N LEU A 28 -17.70 5.76 -23.79
CA LEU A 28 -17.00 6.74 -22.96
C LEU A 28 -15.49 6.66 -23.18
N ASP A 29 -14.86 7.79 -23.46
CA ASP A 29 -13.40 7.91 -23.57
C ASP A 29 -12.85 8.68 -22.35
N PHE A 30 -11.71 8.23 -21.83
CA PHE A 30 -11.03 8.85 -20.68
C PHE A 30 -9.53 8.99 -20.94
N VAL A 31 -8.91 9.99 -20.29
CA VAL A 31 -7.45 10.18 -20.29
C VAL A 31 -6.96 10.42 -18.88
N GLU A 32 -6.07 9.55 -18.41
CA GLU A 32 -5.24 9.79 -17.23
C GLU A 32 -3.90 10.40 -17.62
N VAL A 33 -3.40 11.33 -16.83
CA VAL A 33 -2.09 11.98 -17.07
C VAL A 33 -1.18 11.79 -15.85
N LEU A 34 0.04 11.33 -16.09
CA LEU A 34 1.13 11.41 -15.12
C LEU A 34 2.09 12.53 -15.52
N GLY A 35 2.39 13.43 -14.59
CA GLY A 35 3.49 14.38 -14.68
C GLY A 35 4.69 13.86 -13.90
N LEU A 36 5.67 13.29 -14.61
CA LEU A 36 6.94 12.82 -14.04
C LEU A 36 7.93 13.99 -13.93
N PRO A 37 8.98 13.90 -13.08
CA PRO A 37 10.01 14.92 -13.03
C PRO A 37 10.64 15.20 -14.40
N ARG A 38 11.04 16.45 -14.61
CA ARG A 38 11.78 16.82 -15.82
C ARG A 38 13.23 16.35 -15.74
N GLY A 39 13.89 16.25 -16.89
CA GLY A 39 15.31 15.87 -16.97
C GLY A 39 15.56 14.38 -17.03
N ALA A 40 14.54 13.59 -17.39
CA ALA A 40 14.74 12.19 -17.75
C ALA A 40 15.69 12.09 -18.96
N ASP A 41 16.58 11.11 -18.94
CA ASP A 41 17.47 10.84 -20.07
C ASP A 41 16.64 10.30 -21.26
N PRO A 42 16.62 10.99 -22.42
CA PRO A 42 15.90 10.52 -23.61
C PRO A 42 16.32 9.12 -24.06
N ALA A 43 17.56 8.71 -23.79
CA ALA A 43 18.03 7.36 -24.09
C ALA A 43 17.33 6.31 -23.21
N LYS A 44 17.07 6.60 -21.92
CA LYS A 44 16.29 5.72 -21.03
C LYS A 44 14.85 5.60 -21.50
N ALA A 45 14.23 6.72 -21.88
CA ALA A 45 12.88 6.76 -22.41
C ALA A 45 12.72 5.97 -23.73
N ALA A 46 13.78 5.82 -24.51
CA ALA A 46 13.79 5.05 -25.75
C ALA A 46 14.01 3.54 -25.55
N THR A 47 14.34 3.08 -24.33
CA THR A 47 14.63 1.66 -24.07
C THR A 47 13.39 0.77 -24.24
N PRO A 48 13.57 -0.49 -24.68
CA PRO A 48 12.48 -1.47 -24.68
C PRO A 48 11.88 -1.71 -23.29
N ALA A 49 12.70 -1.63 -22.24
CA ALA A 49 12.28 -1.78 -20.86
C ALA A 49 11.31 -0.68 -20.42
N PHE A 50 11.65 0.60 -20.67
CA PHE A 50 10.76 1.72 -20.36
C PHE A 50 9.44 1.62 -21.12
N ARG A 51 9.49 1.30 -22.42
CA ARG A 51 8.26 1.11 -23.23
C ARG A 51 7.36 0.03 -22.63
N LYS A 52 7.92 -1.14 -22.27
CA LYS A 52 7.14 -2.22 -21.68
C LYS A 52 6.55 -1.82 -20.33
N LEU A 53 7.31 -1.14 -19.47
CA LEU A 53 6.79 -0.62 -18.20
C LEU A 53 5.67 0.41 -18.40
N LEU A 54 5.76 1.26 -19.43
CA LEU A 54 4.71 2.22 -19.78
C LEU A 54 3.42 1.50 -20.20
N GLU A 55 3.53 0.44 -21.02
CA GLU A 55 2.40 -0.40 -21.43
C GLU A 55 1.74 -1.10 -20.23
N LEU A 56 2.53 -1.76 -19.37
CA LEU A 56 2.04 -2.41 -18.15
C LEU A 56 1.39 -1.39 -17.19
N THR A 57 1.95 -0.18 -17.10
CA THR A 57 1.36 0.90 -16.30
C THR A 57 -0.03 1.27 -16.82
N ALA A 58 -0.24 1.26 -18.15
CA ALA A 58 -1.57 1.51 -18.72
C ALA A 58 -2.60 0.50 -18.24
N PHE A 59 -2.24 -0.79 -18.17
CA PHE A 59 -3.13 -1.83 -17.63
C PHE A 59 -3.45 -1.61 -16.15
N VAL A 60 -2.44 -1.34 -15.32
CA VAL A 60 -2.64 -1.19 -13.86
C VAL A 60 -3.42 0.09 -13.53
N LEU A 61 -3.16 1.22 -14.19
CA LEU A 61 -3.93 2.45 -13.98
C LEU A 61 -5.39 2.33 -14.44
N GLY A 62 -5.62 1.51 -15.48
CA GLY A 62 -6.93 1.27 -16.08
C GLY A 62 -8.01 0.79 -15.11
N VAL A 63 -7.64 0.16 -14.00
CA VAL A 63 -8.57 -0.28 -12.94
C VAL A 63 -9.47 0.87 -12.43
N SER A 64 -8.95 2.10 -12.44
CA SER A 64 -9.67 3.30 -12.00
C SER A 64 -10.88 3.63 -12.89
N TYR A 65 -10.81 3.26 -14.17
CA TYR A 65 -11.85 3.51 -15.19
C TYR A 65 -12.70 2.28 -15.42
N PHE A 66 -12.09 1.09 -15.44
CA PHE A 66 -12.80 -0.20 -15.54
C PHE A 66 -13.91 -0.32 -14.50
N LYS A 67 -13.61 0.07 -13.26
CA LYS A 67 -14.55 -0.07 -12.14
C LYS A 67 -15.88 0.65 -12.34
N LEU A 68 -15.95 1.66 -13.21
CA LEU A 68 -17.19 2.40 -13.48
C LEU A 68 -18.35 1.47 -13.88
N ARG A 69 -18.05 0.36 -14.58
CA ARG A 69 -19.04 -0.66 -14.97
C ARG A 69 -18.62 -2.09 -14.70
N ALA A 70 -17.32 -2.32 -14.47
CA ALA A 70 -16.73 -3.64 -14.26
C ALA A 70 -17.17 -4.69 -15.30
N PRO A 71 -16.94 -4.45 -16.62
CA PRO A 71 -17.30 -5.42 -17.65
C PRO A 71 -16.50 -6.72 -17.51
N PHE A 72 -16.95 -7.80 -18.17
CA PHE A 72 -16.22 -9.07 -18.20
C PHE A 72 -15.09 -9.12 -19.24
N HIS A 73 -15.05 -8.16 -20.16
CA HIS A 73 -14.09 -8.17 -21.28
C HIS A 73 -13.18 -6.95 -21.24
N ILE A 74 -11.88 -7.22 -21.21
CA ILE A 74 -10.81 -6.24 -21.34
C ILE A 74 -10.11 -6.50 -22.67
N ARG A 75 -9.91 -5.44 -23.47
CA ARG A 75 -9.21 -5.53 -24.76
C ARG A 75 -8.07 -4.53 -24.86
N SER A 76 -7.00 -4.89 -25.56
CA SER A 76 -5.94 -3.96 -25.92
C SER A 76 -5.20 -4.43 -27.17
N GLU A 77 -4.59 -3.48 -27.89
CA GLU A 77 -3.62 -3.78 -28.96
C GLU A 77 -2.19 -3.98 -28.40
N LEU A 78 -1.99 -3.72 -27.10
CA LEU A 78 -0.72 -3.90 -26.42
C LEU A 78 -0.46 -5.39 -26.20
N ALA A 79 0.70 -5.86 -26.65
CA ALA A 79 1.07 -7.26 -26.55
C ALA A 79 1.55 -7.62 -25.14
N LEU A 80 1.04 -8.72 -24.60
CA LEU A 80 1.42 -9.25 -23.28
C LEU A 80 1.95 -10.68 -23.37
N THR A 81 2.97 -10.98 -22.56
CA THR A 81 3.43 -12.34 -22.31
C THR A 81 2.38 -13.11 -21.48
N GLU A 82 2.50 -14.44 -21.38
CA GLU A 82 1.59 -15.23 -20.53
C GLU A 82 1.64 -14.79 -19.06
N ALA A 83 2.83 -14.52 -18.52
CA ALA A 83 3.01 -14.03 -17.16
C ALA A 83 2.41 -12.63 -16.97
N GLU A 84 2.59 -11.73 -17.95
CA GLU A 84 2.00 -10.39 -17.92
C GLU A 84 0.46 -10.45 -17.99
N GLN A 85 -0.11 -11.37 -18.78
CA GLN A 85 -1.56 -11.59 -18.81
C GLN A 85 -2.09 -12.08 -17.46
N ALA A 86 -1.40 -13.05 -16.85
CA ALA A 86 -1.74 -13.53 -15.50
C ALA A 86 -1.67 -12.41 -14.46
N PHE A 87 -0.65 -11.56 -14.52
CA PHE A 87 -0.51 -10.39 -13.67
C PHE A 87 -1.64 -9.38 -13.85
N VAL A 88 -2.01 -9.07 -15.10
CA VAL A 88 -3.14 -8.17 -15.39
C VAL A 88 -4.45 -8.76 -14.86
N ILE A 89 -4.71 -10.04 -15.08
CA ILE A 89 -5.90 -10.71 -14.52
C ILE A 89 -5.87 -10.63 -12.99
N ASP A 90 -4.74 -10.89 -12.35
CA ASP A 90 -4.60 -10.82 -10.89
C ASP A 90 -4.90 -9.43 -10.32
N VAL A 91 -4.40 -8.37 -10.97
CA VAL A 91 -4.69 -6.97 -10.61
C VAL A 91 -6.18 -6.65 -10.70
N TYR A 92 -6.87 -7.14 -11.73
CA TYR A 92 -8.30 -6.87 -11.94
C TYR A 92 -9.21 -7.82 -11.17
N GLU A 93 -8.78 -9.02 -10.83
CA GLU A 93 -9.54 -9.92 -9.98
C GLU A 93 -9.24 -9.58 -8.52
N ASN A 94 -8.08 -9.98 -8.01
CA ASN A 94 -7.76 -9.88 -6.58
C ASN A 94 -7.54 -8.43 -6.15
N GLY A 95 -6.92 -7.59 -6.99
CA GLY A 95 -6.71 -6.17 -6.69
C GLY A 95 -8.00 -5.34 -6.59
N LEU A 96 -9.09 -5.77 -7.23
CA LEU A 96 -10.41 -5.16 -7.13
C LEU A 96 -11.38 -5.93 -6.22
N GLY A 97 -10.88 -6.91 -5.45
CA GLY A 97 -11.71 -7.78 -4.62
C GLY A 97 -12.65 -7.02 -3.66
N GLU A 98 -12.14 -6.01 -2.92
CA GLU A 98 -13.01 -5.20 -2.04
C GLU A 98 -14.08 -4.47 -2.86
N PHE A 99 -13.68 -3.88 -4.00
CA PHE A 99 -14.61 -3.18 -4.87
C PHE A 99 -15.75 -4.10 -5.32
N TYR A 100 -15.45 -5.34 -5.68
CA TYR A 100 -16.46 -6.34 -6.03
C TYR A 100 -17.33 -6.73 -4.84
N ALA A 101 -16.74 -7.01 -3.68
CA ALA A 101 -17.49 -7.40 -2.48
C ALA A 101 -18.45 -6.29 -2.02
N ARG A 102 -18.03 -5.02 -2.09
CA ARG A 102 -18.85 -3.88 -1.66
C ARG A 102 -19.95 -3.49 -2.65
N ASN A 103 -19.80 -3.86 -3.91
CA ASN A 103 -20.79 -3.59 -4.96
C ASN A 103 -21.59 -4.84 -5.37
N ASP A 104 -21.39 -5.97 -4.69
CA ASP A 104 -22.01 -7.28 -4.96
C ASP A 104 -21.82 -7.75 -6.42
N LEU A 105 -20.57 -7.69 -6.91
CA LEU A 105 -20.21 -8.01 -8.29
C LEU A 105 -19.44 -9.32 -8.39
N ALA A 106 -20.09 -10.42 -8.77
CA ALA A 106 -19.41 -11.68 -9.06
C ALA A 106 -18.55 -11.58 -10.33
N ARG A 107 -17.22 -11.63 -10.18
CA ARG A 107 -16.23 -11.40 -11.25
C ARG A 107 -15.07 -12.39 -11.25
N PHE A 108 -14.79 -13.06 -10.13
CA PHE A 108 -13.62 -13.90 -10.01
C PHE A 108 -13.67 -15.09 -10.97
N GLY A 109 -12.58 -15.32 -11.71
CA GLY A 109 -12.44 -16.37 -12.71
C GLY A 109 -13.29 -16.17 -13.97
N ARG A 110 -13.84 -14.97 -14.18
CA ARG A 110 -14.76 -14.69 -15.31
C ARG A 110 -14.25 -13.62 -16.25
N LEU A 111 -13.15 -12.94 -15.93
CA LEU A 111 -12.58 -11.92 -16.79
C LEU A 111 -11.95 -12.55 -18.03
N GLN A 112 -12.18 -11.92 -19.17
CA GLN A 112 -11.56 -12.28 -20.45
C GLN A 112 -10.68 -11.13 -20.90
N LEU A 113 -9.41 -11.45 -21.13
CA LEU A 113 -8.40 -10.52 -21.63
C LEU A 113 -8.09 -10.86 -23.09
N ASP A 114 -8.38 -9.94 -24.01
CA ASP A 114 -8.15 -10.08 -25.44
C ASP A 114 -7.02 -9.13 -25.85
N VAL A 115 -5.81 -9.69 -25.93
CA VAL A 115 -4.56 -8.98 -26.21
C VAL A 115 -3.68 -9.82 -27.12
N PRO A 116 -2.86 -9.20 -27.99
CA PRO A 116 -1.82 -9.92 -28.73
C PRO A 116 -0.82 -10.59 -27.78
N SER A 117 -0.26 -11.73 -28.21
CA SER A 117 0.81 -12.39 -27.46
C SER A 117 2.16 -11.73 -27.74
N ASP A 118 2.91 -11.42 -26.69
CA ASP A 118 4.31 -11.00 -26.77
C ASP A 118 5.23 -12.22 -26.59
N ALA A 119 5.97 -12.58 -27.65
CA ALA A 119 6.90 -13.71 -27.62
C ALA A 119 8.19 -13.42 -26.83
N ILE A 120 8.50 -12.15 -26.55
CA ILE A 120 9.71 -11.75 -25.86
C ILE A 120 9.39 -11.61 -24.37
N VAL A 121 9.63 -12.68 -23.62
CA VAL A 121 9.40 -12.74 -22.17
C VAL A 121 10.24 -11.70 -21.43
N ARG A 122 11.55 -11.70 -21.66
CA ARG A 122 12.50 -10.83 -20.96
C ARG A 122 13.04 -9.76 -21.88
N LYS A 123 12.87 -8.49 -21.52
CA LYS A 123 13.40 -7.36 -22.28
C LYS A 123 14.89 -7.17 -22.00
N PRO A 124 15.65 -6.53 -22.90
CA PRO A 124 17.04 -6.16 -22.64
C PRO A 124 17.15 -5.27 -21.41
N ALA A 125 18.15 -5.56 -20.57
CA ALA A 125 18.40 -4.79 -19.36
C ALA A 125 18.79 -3.35 -19.69
N PRO A 126 18.09 -2.32 -19.14
CA PRO A 126 18.61 -0.97 -19.15
C PRO A 126 19.80 -0.88 -18.19
N ASP A 127 20.73 0.02 -18.49
CA ASP A 127 21.78 0.38 -17.53
C ASP A 127 21.15 1.20 -16.38
N LEU A 128 21.30 0.77 -15.13
CA LEU A 128 20.75 1.48 -13.96
C LEU A 128 21.86 1.61 -12.91
N ALA A 129 21.90 2.75 -12.22
CA ALA A 129 22.85 2.95 -11.14
C ALA A 129 22.32 2.31 -9.85
N GLU A 130 23.23 1.87 -8.99
CA GLU A 130 22.91 1.34 -7.66
C GLU A 130 22.34 2.46 -6.78
N ARG A 131 21.01 2.62 -6.82
CA ARG A 131 20.27 3.71 -6.19
C ARG A 131 18.88 3.22 -5.82
N THR A 132 18.49 3.54 -4.60
CA THR A 132 17.20 3.14 -4.06
C THR A 132 16.15 4.24 -4.15
N LEU A 133 14.98 3.87 -4.65
CA LEU A 133 13.76 4.68 -4.58
C LEU A 133 12.88 4.14 -3.44
N LEU A 134 12.54 4.99 -2.47
CA LEU A 134 11.75 4.62 -1.29
C LEU A 134 10.41 5.37 -1.29
N PRO A 135 9.28 4.71 -1.60
CA PRO A 135 7.96 5.32 -1.47
C PRO A 135 7.64 5.75 -0.03
N ILE A 136 7.24 7.01 0.15
CA ILE A 136 6.87 7.57 1.45
C ILE A 136 5.35 7.79 1.53
N GLY A 137 4.72 7.10 2.48
CA GLY A 137 3.28 7.20 2.74
C GLY A 137 2.90 8.20 3.83
N GLY A 138 3.88 8.73 4.58
CA GLY A 138 3.66 9.66 5.70
C GLY A 138 3.15 9.01 7.00
N GLY A 139 2.96 7.69 6.99
CA GLY A 139 2.66 6.88 8.16
C GLY A 139 3.93 6.30 8.81
N LYS A 140 3.74 5.57 9.93
CA LYS A 140 4.85 4.98 10.72
C LYS A 140 5.75 4.06 9.89
N ASP A 141 5.18 3.28 8.96
CA ASP A 141 5.89 2.20 8.25
C ASP A 141 7.02 2.73 7.36
N SER A 142 6.71 3.69 6.50
CA SER A 142 7.73 4.33 5.66
C SER A 142 8.82 5.01 6.46
N LEU A 143 8.50 5.48 7.67
CA LEU A 143 9.46 6.17 8.54
C LEU A 143 10.37 5.20 9.31
N VAL A 144 9.85 4.04 9.71
CA VAL A 144 10.71 2.95 10.19
C VAL A 144 11.65 2.49 9.07
N SER A 145 11.19 2.42 7.82
CA SER A 145 12.07 2.07 6.69
C SER A 145 13.17 3.11 6.46
N VAL A 146 12.84 4.40 6.57
CA VAL A 146 13.82 5.50 6.55
C VAL A 146 14.87 5.31 7.64
N ASP A 147 14.44 5.02 8.87
CA ASP A 147 15.36 4.85 9.99
C ASP A 147 16.26 3.63 9.76
N LEU A 148 15.70 2.47 9.40
CA LEU A 148 16.47 1.25 9.13
C LEU A 148 17.51 1.44 8.02
N LEU A 149 17.11 2.02 6.87
CA LEU A 149 18.04 2.28 5.75
C LEU A 149 19.13 3.29 6.13
N SER A 150 18.76 4.35 6.84
CA SER A 150 19.73 5.37 7.29
C SER A 150 20.77 4.76 8.24
N HIS A 151 20.36 3.88 9.15
CA HIS A 151 21.27 3.24 10.10
C HIS A 151 22.23 2.26 9.44
N VAL A 152 21.80 1.51 8.43
CA VAL A 152 22.67 0.59 7.68
C VAL A 152 23.51 1.30 6.61
N GLY A 153 23.42 2.62 6.52
CA GLY A 153 24.18 3.46 5.59
C GLY A 153 23.77 3.32 4.13
N LEU A 154 22.54 2.91 3.85
CA LEU A 154 22.01 2.79 2.49
C LEU A 154 21.40 4.14 2.06
N ASP A 155 21.89 4.68 0.95
CA ASP A 155 21.35 5.91 0.38
C ASP A 155 20.06 5.64 -0.42
N PHE A 156 19.12 6.58 -0.37
CA PHE A 156 17.80 6.46 -0.97
C PHE A 156 17.22 7.84 -1.27
N SER A 157 16.39 7.89 -2.31
CA SER A 157 15.55 9.04 -2.64
C SER A 157 14.11 8.77 -2.20
N PRO A 158 13.48 9.67 -1.41
CA PRO A 158 12.04 9.61 -1.14
C PRO A 158 11.24 9.68 -2.44
N PHE A 159 10.16 8.91 -2.55
CA PHE A 159 9.25 8.94 -3.68
C PHE A 159 7.81 9.11 -3.24
N ALA A 160 7.04 9.94 -3.94
CA ALA A 160 5.60 10.07 -3.66
C ALA A 160 4.80 10.49 -4.89
N VAL A 161 3.60 9.91 -5.01
CA VAL A 161 2.58 10.29 -6.01
C VAL A 161 1.55 11.17 -5.34
N ASN A 162 1.31 12.37 -5.88
CA ASN A 162 0.42 13.38 -5.31
C ASN A 162 0.64 13.61 -3.80
N PRO A 163 1.88 13.90 -3.36
CA PRO A 163 2.19 14.07 -1.94
C PRO A 163 1.36 15.19 -1.32
N LYS A 164 0.87 14.97 -0.10
CA LYS A 164 0.11 15.94 0.70
C LYS A 164 0.20 15.62 2.18
N GLY A 165 -0.09 16.62 3.02
CA GLY A 165 -0.17 16.47 4.47
C GLY A 165 1.04 15.73 5.06
N PRO A 166 0.83 14.60 5.79
CA PRO A 166 1.91 13.89 6.47
C PRO A 166 3.00 13.36 5.54
N ILE A 167 2.73 13.17 4.23
CA ILE A 167 3.77 12.77 3.27
C ILE A 167 4.80 13.90 3.10
N LEU A 168 4.33 15.14 2.89
CA LEU A 168 5.21 16.30 2.68
C LEU A 168 6.02 16.60 3.95
N SER A 169 5.35 16.69 5.11
CA SER A 169 6.04 16.96 6.38
C SER A 169 7.02 15.86 6.77
N SER A 170 6.72 14.60 6.43
CA SER A 170 7.66 13.49 6.60
C SER A 170 8.89 13.64 5.71
N ILE A 171 8.70 13.95 4.43
CA ILE A 171 9.82 14.14 3.49
C ILE A 171 10.70 15.33 3.89
N ASP A 172 10.10 16.44 4.32
CA ASP A 172 10.83 17.59 4.85
C ASP A 172 11.67 17.18 6.07
N ALA A 173 11.10 16.38 6.98
CA ALA A 173 11.82 15.87 8.14
C ALA A 173 12.90 14.83 7.79
N ILE A 174 12.74 14.09 6.68
CA ILE A 174 13.75 13.16 6.14
C ILE A 174 14.98 13.94 5.62
N GLY A 175 14.77 15.11 5.02
CA GLY A 175 15.84 16.00 4.58
C GLY A 175 16.63 15.47 3.38
N ARG A 176 15.96 14.76 2.46
CA ARG A 176 16.54 14.23 1.21
C ARG A 176 15.70 14.66 0.01
N ASP A 177 16.35 14.82 -1.14
CA ASP A 177 15.70 15.26 -2.38
C ASP A 177 14.67 14.23 -2.86
N PRO A 178 13.38 14.59 -2.96
CA PRO A 178 12.34 13.65 -3.34
C PRO A 178 12.13 13.57 -4.85
N VAL A 179 11.59 12.43 -5.28
CA VAL A 179 11.01 12.21 -6.61
C VAL A 179 9.50 12.30 -6.49
N TYR A 180 8.94 13.43 -6.93
CA TYR A 180 7.50 13.65 -6.94
C TYR A 180 6.88 13.38 -8.30
N VAL A 181 5.72 12.74 -8.29
CA VAL A 181 4.89 12.54 -9.48
C VAL A 181 3.52 13.12 -9.25
N THR A 182 3.02 13.84 -10.25
CA THR A 182 1.61 14.23 -10.31
C THR A 182 0.82 13.17 -11.05
N ARG A 183 -0.31 12.74 -10.48
CA ARG A 183 -1.28 11.85 -11.13
C ARG A 183 -2.62 12.58 -11.23
N THR A 184 -3.05 12.85 -12.44
CA THR A 184 -4.30 13.55 -12.75
C THR A 184 -5.29 12.55 -13.33
N LEU A 185 -6.29 12.20 -12.52
CA LEU A 185 -7.44 11.39 -12.93
C LEU A 185 -8.36 12.19 -13.87
N ASP A 186 -8.99 11.51 -14.81
CA ASP A 186 -10.00 12.15 -15.66
C ASP A 186 -11.18 12.68 -14.82
N ALA A 187 -11.54 13.96 -15.03
CA ALA A 187 -12.62 14.61 -14.30
C ALA A 187 -13.98 13.96 -14.57
N GLU A 188 -14.19 13.42 -15.77
CA GLU A 188 -15.42 12.76 -16.13
C GLU A 188 -15.58 11.42 -15.41
N MET A 189 -14.49 10.66 -15.23
CA MET A 189 -14.52 9.45 -14.39
C MET A 189 -14.93 9.77 -12.94
N ILE A 190 -14.40 10.85 -12.37
CA ILE A 190 -14.76 11.30 -11.01
C ILE A 190 -16.23 11.72 -10.93
N ARG A 191 -16.75 12.40 -11.97
CA ARG A 191 -18.14 12.81 -12.04
C ARG A 191 -19.06 11.60 -12.14
N LEU A 192 -18.81 10.71 -13.10
CA LEU A 192 -19.61 9.51 -13.36
C LEU A 192 -19.65 8.56 -12.17
N GLY A 193 -18.57 8.43 -11.40
CA GLY A 193 -18.54 7.60 -10.18
C GLY A 193 -19.50 8.05 -9.07
N LYS A 194 -20.23 9.18 -9.25
CA LYS A 194 -21.28 9.66 -8.35
C LYS A 194 -22.69 9.55 -8.95
N GLU A 195 -22.79 9.17 -10.23
CA GLU A 195 -24.05 9.09 -10.95
C GLU A 195 -24.70 7.69 -10.83
N PRO A 196 -26.03 7.59 -10.85
CA PRO A 196 -26.71 6.30 -10.89
C PRO A 196 -26.25 5.41 -12.06
N GLY A 197 -26.06 4.13 -11.78
CA GLY A 197 -25.64 3.14 -12.78
C GLY A 197 -24.13 3.02 -12.97
N PHE A 198 -23.32 3.82 -12.27
CA PHE A 198 -21.88 3.64 -12.21
C PHE A 198 -21.46 3.18 -10.83
N TYR A 199 -20.41 2.36 -10.76
CA TYR A 199 -19.86 1.92 -9.49
C TYR A 199 -18.69 2.80 -9.06
N ASN A 200 -18.45 2.79 -7.75
CA ASN A 200 -17.27 3.37 -7.15
C ASN A 200 -16.75 2.46 -6.03
N GLY A 201 -15.48 2.62 -5.67
CA GLY A 201 -14.86 1.84 -4.61
C GLY A 201 -13.35 1.80 -4.72
N HIS A 202 -12.77 0.92 -3.90
CA HIS A 202 -11.34 0.72 -3.73
C HIS A 202 -10.63 0.35 -5.04
N VAL A 203 -9.37 0.75 -5.15
CA VAL A 203 -8.45 0.34 -6.23
C VAL A 203 -7.10 -0.02 -5.61
N PRO A 204 -6.33 -0.94 -6.21
CA PRO A 204 -5.05 -1.41 -5.65
C PRO A 204 -3.97 -0.32 -5.75
N SER A 205 -3.98 0.61 -4.79
CA SER A 205 -3.13 1.81 -4.80
C SER A 205 -1.64 1.51 -4.73
N THR A 206 -1.25 0.40 -4.09
CA THR A 206 0.16 -0.01 -4.02
C THR A 206 0.63 -0.49 -5.40
N ALA A 207 -0.17 -1.29 -6.12
CA ALA A 207 0.14 -1.68 -7.49
C ALA A 207 0.31 -0.45 -8.41
N ILE A 208 -0.61 0.52 -8.31
CA ILE A 208 -0.55 1.79 -9.05
C ILE A 208 0.75 2.53 -8.75
N ASN A 209 1.06 2.75 -7.47
CA ASN A 209 2.27 3.48 -7.08
C ASN A 209 3.55 2.75 -7.46
N SER A 210 3.57 1.41 -7.43
CA SER A 210 4.72 0.60 -7.83
C SER A 210 4.99 0.68 -9.33
N MET A 211 3.95 0.71 -10.17
CA MET A 211 4.14 0.94 -11.61
C MET A 211 4.62 2.36 -11.91
N ILE A 212 4.10 3.37 -11.20
CA ILE A 212 4.59 4.75 -11.37
C ILE A 212 6.06 4.88 -10.89
N ALA A 213 6.40 4.20 -9.79
CA ALA A 213 7.76 4.15 -9.26
C ALA A 213 8.72 3.47 -10.26
N SER A 214 8.29 2.41 -10.96
CA SER A 214 9.13 1.72 -11.95
C SER A 214 9.42 2.57 -13.19
N LEU A 215 8.46 3.40 -13.63
CA LEU A 215 8.71 4.41 -14.67
C LEU A 215 9.79 5.40 -14.22
N CYS A 216 9.68 5.93 -12.99
CA CYS A 216 10.68 6.83 -12.44
C CYS A 216 12.04 6.15 -12.26
N ALA A 217 12.05 4.91 -11.80
CA ALA A 217 13.27 4.16 -11.57
C ALA A 217 14.08 4.04 -12.86
N VAL A 218 13.46 3.64 -13.97
CA VAL A 218 14.15 3.53 -15.25
C VAL A 218 14.56 4.90 -15.82
N LEU A 219 13.69 5.92 -15.74
CA LEU A 219 13.98 7.24 -16.30
C LEU A 219 15.10 7.99 -15.58
N PHE A 220 15.23 7.78 -14.27
CA PHE A 220 16.17 8.51 -13.41
C PHE A 220 17.31 7.64 -12.86
N GLY A 221 17.41 6.39 -13.32
CA GLY A 221 18.53 5.49 -13.04
C GLY A 221 18.56 4.94 -11.62
N TYR A 222 17.45 4.41 -11.13
CA TYR A 222 17.35 3.63 -9.89
C TYR A 222 17.21 2.15 -10.22
N ASP A 223 18.03 1.30 -9.62
CA ASP A 223 17.99 -0.15 -9.77
C ASP A 223 17.10 -0.85 -8.72
N GLN A 224 16.63 -0.11 -7.71
CA GLN A 224 15.88 -0.69 -6.59
C GLN A 224 14.67 0.18 -6.21
N ILE A 225 13.52 -0.47 -6.02
CA ILE A 225 12.34 0.11 -5.39
C ILE A 225 12.09 -0.65 -4.09
N VAL A 226 12.17 0.07 -2.97
CA VAL A 226 12.04 -0.51 -1.62
C VAL A 226 10.77 -0.02 -0.97
N LEU A 227 9.83 -0.92 -0.73
CA LEU A 227 8.53 -0.64 -0.10
C LEU A 227 8.60 -0.80 1.42
N SER A 228 7.53 -0.39 2.09
CA SER A 228 7.37 -0.48 3.55
C SER A 228 6.12 -1.28 3.94
N ASN A 229 5.71 -2.24 3.10
CA ASN A 229 4.64 -3.17 3.40
C ASN A 229 5.09 -4.24 4.41
N GLU A 230 4.22 -4.51 5.37
CA GLU A 230 4.48 -5.42 6.48
C GLU A 230 3.74 -6.76 6.29
N ARG A 231 3.99 -7.77 7.14
CA ARG A 231 3.45 -9.12 6.90
C ARG A 231 1.93 -9.23 7.00
N SER A 232 1.33 -8.52 7.94
CA SER A 232 -0.11 -8.51 8.26
C SER A 232 -0.98 -7.97 7.15
N ALA A 233 -0.41 -7.24 6.19
CA ALA A 233 -1.07 -6.83 4.97
C ALA A 233 -1.46 -8.02 4.06
N SER A 234 -0.97 -9.23 4.35
CA SER A 234 -1.33 -10.46 3.63
C SER A 234 -2.64 -11.10 4.13
N GLU A 235 -3.17 -10.72 5.29
CA GLU A 235 -4.41 -11.27 5.86
C GLU A 235 -5.66 -10.75 5.10
N GLY A 236 -6.55 -11.66 4.68
CA GLY A 236 -7.83 -11.32 4.08
C GLY A 236 -8.85 -10.73 5.06
N ASN A 237 -9.86 -10.06 4.51
CA ASN A 237 -10.94 -9.44 5.28
C ASN A 237 -12.19 -10.32 5.32
N VAL A 238 -12.64 -10.79 4.16
CA VAL A 238 -13.89 -11.56 4.01
C VAL A 238 -13.79 -12.58 2.88
N THR A 239 -14.70 -13.54 2.83
CA THR A 239 -14.90 -14.40 1.65
C THR A 239 -16.02 -13.83 0.77
N PHE A 240 -15.76 -13.61 -0.51
CA PHE A 240 -16.72 -13.13 -1.50
C PHE A 240 -16.52 -13.87 -2.83
N ASP A 241 -17.61 -14.21 -3.53
CA ASP A 241 -17.58 -14.93 -4.83
C ASP A 241 -16.64 -16.17 -4.79
N GLY A 242 -16.65 -16.89 -3.67
CA GLY A 242 -15.88 -18.11 -3.45
C GLY A 242 -14.38 -17.91 -3.19
N ARG A 243 -13.89 -16.67 -3.03
CA ARG A 243 -12.48 -16.36 -2.75
C ARG A 243 -12.31 -15.44 -1.54
N GLU A 244 -11.15 -15.52 -0.90
CA GLU A 244 -10.75 -14.54 0.10
C GLU A 244 -10.50 -13.18 -0.56
N THR A 245 -11.08 -12.14 0.00
CA THR A 245 -10.96 -10.75 -0.43
C THR A 245 -10.14 -9.98 0.58
N ASN A 246 -9.02 -9.42 0.14
CA ASN A 246 -8.10 -8.63 0.96
C ASN A 246 -8.13 -7.15 0.52
N HIS A 247 -8.47 -6.25 1.44
CA HIS A 247 -8.43 -4.77 1.28
C HIS A 247 -7.05 -4.26 0.84
N GLN A 248 -6.01 -4.94 1.33
CA GLN A 248 -4.61 -4.62 1.13
C GLN A 248 -3.93 -5.62 0.18
N TYR A 249 -4.68 -6.28 -0.72
CA TYR A 249 -4.14 -7.34 -1.59
C TYR A 249 -2.83 -6.95 -2.28
N SER A 250 -2.77 -5.73 -2.84
CA SER A 250 -1.56 -5.19 -3.51
C SER A 250 -0.36 -4.91 -2.59
N LYS A 251 -0.48 -5.14 -1.28
CA LYS A 251 0.58 -5.12 -0.27
C LYS A 251 0.93 -6.51 0.25
N SER A 252 0.24 -7.57 -0.17
CA SER A 252 0.55 -8.94 0.24
C SER A 252 1.91 -9.41 -0.28
N LEU A 253 2.51 -10.42 0.36
CA LEU A 253 3.74 -11.03 -0.12
C LEU A 253 3.55 -11.69 -1.50
N GLY A 254 2.41 -12.35 -1.72
CA GLY A 254 2.10 -12.97 -3.02
C GLY A 254 2.10 -11.97 -4.17
N PHE A 255 1.46 -10.81 -3.97
CA PHE A 255 1.47 -9.74 -4.96
C PHE A 255 2.88 -9.12 -5.14
N GLU A 256 3.64 -8.97 -4.05
CA GLU A 256 5.02 -8.48 -4.08
C GLU A 256 5.92 -9.36 -4.96
N LEU A 257 5.85 -10.68 -4.81
CA LEU A 257 6.61 -11.63 -5.62
C LEU A 257 6.19 -11.54 -7.09
N LEU A 258 4.87 -11.53 -7.34
CA LEU A 258 4.33 -11.44 -8.70
C LEU A 258 4.79 -10.17 -9.43
N ILE A 259 4.66 -9.00 -8.80
CA ILE A 259 5.08 -7.75 -9.44
C ILE A 259 6.61 -7.66 -9.55
N ALA A 260 7.38 -8.21 -8.60
CA ALA A 260 8.84 -8.25 -8.69
C ALA A 260 9.31 -9.05 -9.92
N ASP A 261 8.69 -10.20 -10.20
CA ASP A 261 8.99 -11.01 -11.38
C ASP A 261 8.66 -10.25 -12.68
N ILE A 262 7.48 -9.62 -12.75
CA ILE A 262 7.06 -8.82 -13.91
C ILE A 262 8.00 -7.64 -14.16
N LEU A 263 8.39 -6.91 -13.12
CA LEU A 263 9.35 -5.80 -13.24
C LEU A 263 10.74 -6.31 -13.62
N GLY A 264 11.16 -7.46 -13.07
CA GLY A 264 12.40 -8.14 -13.42
C GLY A 264 12.44 -8.50 -14.92
N ASP A 265 11.40 -9.15 -15.44
CA ASP A 265 11.34 -9.52 -16.85
C ASP A 265 11.24 -8.30 -17.78
N ALA A 266 10.47 -7.29 -17.40
CA ALA A 266 10.36 -6.03 -18.14
C ALA A 266 11.68 -5.24 -18.19
N THR A 267 12.59 -5.45 -17.24
CA THR A 267 13.86 -4.72 -17.14
C THR A 267 15.09 -5.63 -17.27
N GLY A 268 14.93 -6.86 -17.75
CA GLY A 268 16.05 -7.80 -17.86
C GLY A 268 16.72 -8.14 -16.53
N GLY A 269 16.07 -7.89 -15.40
CA GLY A 269 16.56 -8.08 -14.03
C GLY A 269 17.32 -6.89 -13.47
N ALA A 270 17.36 -5.76 -14.18
CA ALA A 270 18.06 -4.57 -13.72
C ALA A 270 17.33 -3.84 -12.57
N LEU A 271 15.99 -3.96 -12.52
CA LEU A 271 15.18 -3.35 -11.46
C LEU A 271 14.73 -4.40 -10.44
N THR A 272 15.11 -4.20 -9.19
CA THR A 272 14.69 -5.03 -8.05
C THR A 272 13.55 -4.36 -7.30
N TYR A 273 12.59 -5.16 -6.82
CA TYR A 273 11.42 -4.70 -6.09
C TYR A 273 11.15 -5.61 -4.88
N PHE A 274 11.09 -5.02 -3.69
CA PHE A 274 10.80 -5.74 -2.45
C PHE A 274 10.31 -4.80 -1.36
N SER A 275 9.72 -5.36 -0.30
CA SER A 275 9.36 -4.61 0.90
C SER A 275 10.33 -4.85 2.06
N LEU A 276 10.89 -3.77 2.61
CA LEU A 276 11.84 -3.83 3.72
C LEU A 276 11.22 -4.31 5.03
N LEU A 277 9.94 -4.02 5.24
CA LEU A 277 9.25 -4.33 6.49
C LEU A 277 8.50 -5.67 6.46
N ARG A 278 8.65 -6.44 5.39
CA ARG A 278 7.97 -7.74 5.25
C ARG A 278 8.19 -8.69 6.44
N PRO A 279 9.36 -8.74 7.12
CA PRO A 279 9.55 -9.59 8.29
C PRO A 279 8.66 -9.23 9.48
N TYR A 280 8.22 -7.97 9.59
CA TYR A 280 7.65 -7.40 10.81
C TYR A 280 6.12 -7.37 10.78
N SER A 281 5.51 -7.50 11.95
CA SER A 281 4.09 -7.18 12.17
C SER A 281 3.90 -5.69 12.46
N GLU A 282 2.65 -5.18 12.46
CA GLU A 282 2.37 -3.79 12.84
C GLU A 282 2.84 -3.47 14.27
N ALA A 283 2.69 -4.39 15.22
CA ALA A 283 3.15 -4.24 16.60
C ALA A 283 4.69 -4.21 16.69
N ARG A 284 5.41 -5.05 15.92
CA ARG A 284 6.87 -4.98 15.85
C ARG A 284 7.34 -3.65 15.24
N ILE A 285 6.68 -3.18 14.18
CA ILE A 285 6.97 -1.87 13.58
C ILE A 285 6.69 -0.74 14.57
N ALA A 286 5.61 -0.82 15.34
CA ALA A 286 5.32 0.15 16.40
C ALA A 286 6.45 0.18 17.45
N SER A 287 6.95 -0.99 17.88
CA SER A 287 8.10 -1.11 18.78
C SER A 287 9.40 -0.54 18.19
N LEU A 288 9.63 -0.64 16.88
CA LEU A 288 10.81 -0.05 16.24
C LEU A 288 10.68 1.47 16.15
N PHE A 289 9.50 1.98 15.78
CA PHE A 289 9.25 3.42 15.67
C PHE A 289 9.42 4.16 17.00
N THR A 290 9.17 3.51 18.14
CA THR A 290 9.33 4.16 19.45
C THR A 290 10.79 4.45 19.82
N GLN A 291 11.78 3.86 19.14
CA GLN A 291 13.21 4.09 19.41
C GLN A 291 13.68 5.50 19.04
N GLY A 292 13.02 6.16 18.10
CA GLY A 292 13.30 7.53 17.68
C GLY A 292 12.21 8.52 18.11
N LEU A 293 12.54 9.81 18.14
CA LEU A 293 11.59 10.92 18.36
C LEU A 293 11.42 11.81 17.12
N ARG A 294 12.23 11.57 16.08
CA ARG A 294 12.42 12.45 14.92
C ARG A 294 11.11 12.82 14.22
N PHE A 295 10.16 11.89 14.20
CA PHE A 295 8.96 12.02 13.39
C PHE A 295 7.67 12.31 14.17
N ASP A 296 7.73 12.41 15.51
CA ASP A 296 6.56 12.49 16.41
C ASP A 296 5.54 13.57 16.01
N THR A 297 5.99 14.67 15.39
CA THR A 297 5.16 15.82 15.03
C THR A 297 4.71 15.86 13.57
N VAL A 298 5.21 14.97 12.71
CA VAL A 298 5.02 15.07 11.25
C VAL A 298 4.32 13.86 10.62
N PHE A 299 4.24 12.73 11.32
CA PHE A 299 3.65 11.51 10.78
C PHE A 299 2.16 11.39 11.11
N SER A 300 1.42 10.73 10.23
CA SER A 300 0.08 10.25 10.54
C SER A 300 -0.41 9.20 9.55
N SER A 301 -1.02 8.15 10.09
CA SER A 301 -1.75 7.15 9.29
C SER A 301 -3.27 7.40 9.29
N CYS A 302 -3.75 8.54 9.80
CA CYS A 302 -5.17 8.83 9.86
C CYS A 302 -5.81 8.92 8.46
N ASN A 303 -6.90 8.18 8.24
CA ASN A 303 -7.61 8.10 6.97
C ASN A 303 -8.08 9.46 6.42
N ARG A 304 -8.32 10.44 7.30
CA ARG A 304 -8.75 11.78 6.88
C ARG A 304 -7.70 12.47 6.01
N ASN A 305 -6.41 12.26 6.28
CA ASN A 305 -5.30 12.88 5.55
C ASN A 305 -5.22 12.44 4.08
N PHE A 306 -5.73 11.26 3.76
CA PHE A 306 -5.55 10.61 2.46
C PHE A 306 -6.78 10.73 1.54
N ARG A 307 -7.82 11.45 1.96
CA ARG A 307 -8.96 11.81 1.10
C ARG A 307 -8.48 12.65 -0.08
N LEU A 308 -9.18 12.60 -1.23
CA LEU A 308 -8.77 13.31 -2.45
C LEU A 308 -8.42 14.78 -2.20
N ASN A 309 -9.27 15.50 -1.46
CA ASN A 309 -9.07 16.92 -1.13
C ASN A 309 -8.08 17.18 0.03
N GLY A 310 -7.49 16.13 0.62
CA GLY A 310 -6.62 16.24 1.80
C GLY A 310 -7.38 16.46 3.11
N ASN A 311 -6.65 16.94 4.12
CA ASN A 311 -7.14 17.30 5.44
C ASN A 311 -6.41 18.53 5.96
N ASP A 312 -7.14 19.61 6.21
CA ASP A 312 -6.61 20.83 6.84
C ASP A 312 -6.77 20.82 8.37
N GLY A 313 -7.37 19.75 8.92
CA GLY A 313 -7.55 19.55 10.35
C GLY A 313 -6.31 18.95 11.04
N PRO A 314 -6.45 18.48 12.30
CA PRO A 314 -5.36 17.84 13.01
C PRO A 314 -4.87 16.58 12.27
N LEU A 315 -3.57 16.27 12.42
CA LEU A 315 -2.95 15.07 11.85
C LEU A 315 -3.66 13.79 12.30
N TRP A 316 -4.11 13.75 13.56
CA TRP A 316 -4.84 12.63 14.14
C TRP A 316 -6.25 13.07 14.53
N CYS A 317 -7.27 12.51 13.88
CA CYS A 317 -8.64 12.82 14.29
C CYS A 317 -9.06 12.14 15.59
N GLY A 318 -8.38 11.05 15.96
CA GLY A 318 -8.72 10.24 17.14
C GLY A 318 -10.16 9.69 17.15
N GLU A 319 -10.75 9.48 15.97
CA GLU A 319 -12.13 8.99 15.81
C GLU A 319 -12.24 7.84 14.79
N CYS A 320 -11.30 7.73 13.83
CA CYS A 320 -11.34 6.68 12.82
C CYS A 320 -10.68 5.37 13.30
N PRO A 321 -11.07 4.21 12.75
CA PRO A 321 -10.49 2.92 13.15
C PRO A 321 -8.96 2.86 13.03
N LYS A 322 -8.37 3.54 12.03
CA LYS A 322 -6.91 3.59 11.89
C LYS A 322 -6.23 4.40 13.02
N CYS A 323 -6.87 5.45 13.55
CA CYS A 323 -6.36 6.14 14.74
C CYS A 323 -6.41 5.23 15.98
N HIS A 324 -7.52 4.53 16.19
CA HIS A 324 -7.68 3.58 17.30
C HIS A 324 -6.64 2.47 17.23
N PHE A 325 -6.50 1.84 16.06
CA PHE A 325 -5.52 0.78 15.86
C PHE A 325 -4.08 1.24 16.10
N VAL A 326 -3.68 2.38 15.51
CA VAL A 326 -2.30 2.89 15.70
C VAL A 326 -2.03 3.27 17.15
N PHE A 327 -3.01 3.85 17.86
CA PHE A 327 -2.87 4.12 19.30
C PHE A 327 -2.71 2.82 20.10
N LEU A 328 -3.51 1.79 19.79
CA LEU A 328 -3.47 0.48 20.45
C LEU A 328 -2.10 -0.20 20.31
N ILE A 329 -1.52 -0.22 19.10
CA ILE A 329 -0.23 -0.89 18.87
C ILE A 329 0.96 -0.11 19.43
N PHE A 330 0.84 1.21 19.61
CA PHE A 330 1.89 2.01 20.25
C PHE A 330 1.87 1.94 21.78
N ALA A 331 0.69 1.84 22.38
CA ALA A 331 0.52 1.87 23.83
C ALA A 331 1.38 0.85 24.63
N PRO A 332 1.66 -0.38 24.12
CA PRO A 332 2.55 -1.32 24.80
C PRO A 332 4.03 -0.87 24.90
N PHE A 333 4.49 -0.03 23.97
CA PHE A 333 5.91 0.26 23.79
C PHE A 333 6.26 1.73 23.99
N MET A 334 5.27 2.61 23.94
CA MET A 334 5.46 4.06 24.02
C MET A 334 5.04 4.56 25.41
N ALA A 335 5.87 5.42 26.01
CA ALA A 335 5.51 6.13 27.23
C ALA A 335 4.17 6.87 27.04
N LYS A 336 3.25 6.72 28.01
CA LYS A 336 1.89 7.25 27.92
C LYS A 336 1.87 8.74 27.59
N ASP A 337 2.68 9.54 28.28
CA ASP A 337 2.77 10.99 28.06
C ASP A 337 3.16 11.36 26.61
N ARG A 338 4.09 10.61 26.00
CA ARG A 338 4.48 10.78 24.60
C ARG A 338 3.33 10.44 23.66
N LEU A 339 2.66 9.31 23.87
CA LEU A 339 1.54 8.90 23.03
C LEU A 339 0.37 9.91 23.10
N LEU A 340 0.06 10.41 24.29
CA LEU A 340 -0.95 11.46 24.48
C LEU A 340 -0.57 12.77 23.79
N ARG A 341 0.71 13.15 23.77
CA ARG A 341 1.17 14.33 23.01
C ARG A 341 1.00 14.18 21.51
N ILE A 342 1.32 13.00 20.96
CA ILE A 342 1.20 12.73 19.52
C ILE A 342 -0.26 12.81 19.06
N PHE A 343 -1.17 12.19 19.82
CA PHE A 343 -2.60 12.12 19.45
C PHE A 343 -3.43 13.30 19.98
N GLY A 344 -2.91 14.05 20.95
CA GLY A 344 -3.62 15.14 21.63
C GLY A 344 -4.70 14.68 22.63
N LYS A 345 -4.98 13.38 22.74
CA LYS A 345 -5.96 12.81 23.68
C LYS A 345 -5.72 11.32 23.94
N ASN A 346 -6.33 10.79 25.00
CA ASN A 346 -6.25 9.38 25.37
C ASN A 346 -7.38 8.57 24.72
N LEU A 347 -7.10 7.86 23.62
CA LEU A 347 -8.16 7.14 22.90
C LEU A 347 -8.74 5.96 23.66
N LEU A 348 -7.99 5.39 24.62
CA LEU A 348 -8.42 4.24 25.42
C LEU A 348 -9.31 4.64 26.61
N ASP A 349 -9.34 5.92 26.98
CA ASP A 349 -10.19 6.43 28.07
C ASP A 349 -11.48 7.09 27.57
N GLU A 350 -11.78 6.93 26.28
CA GLU A 350 -12.98 7.46 25.64
C GLU A 350 -14.00 6.33 25.45
N PRO A 351 -15.05 6.21 26.29
CA PRO A 351 -16.01 5.10 26.20
C PRO A 351 -16.70 4.99 24.84
N ALA A 352 -16.87 6.12 24.13
CA ALA A 352 -17.43 6.15 22.79
C ALA A 352 -16.60 5.37 21.76
N ASN A 353 -15.32 5.12 22.02
CA ASN A 353 -14.43 4.36 21.14
C ASN A 353 -14.52 2.84 21.35
N GLU A 354 -15.18 2.36 22.42
CA GLU A 354 -15.19 0.95 22.81
C GLU A 354 -15.59 0.01 21.66
N GLN A 355 -16.66 0.34 20.95
CA GLN A 355 -17.16 -0.47 19.84
C GLN A 355 -16.09 -0.67 18.75
N SER A 356 -15.40 0.41 18.36
CA SER A 356 -14.36 0.33 17.33
C SER A 356 -13.17 -0.52 17.79
N PHE A 357 -12.78 -0.43 19.07
CA PHE A 357 -11.72 -1.28 19.62
C PHE A 357 -12.12 -2.75 19.71
N ARG A 358 -13.38 -3.05 20.03
CA ARG A 358 -13.91 -4.43 19.99
C ARG A 358 -13.87 -5.00 18.59
N GLU A 359 -14.22 -4.23 17.57
CA GLU A 359 -14.13 -4.64 16.16
C GLU A 359 -12.69 -4.94 15.74
N LEU A 360 -11.72 -4.10 16.15
CA LEU A 360 -10.30 -4.34 15.88
C LEU A 360 -9.79 -5.64 16.49
N ALA A 361 -10.24 -5.98 17.71
CA ALA A 361 -9.85 -7.20 18.42
C ALA A 361 -10.75 -8.41 18.11
N GLY A 362 -11.68 -8.31 17.14
CA GLY A 362 -12.59 -9.39 16.76
C GLY A 362 -13.57 -9.81 17.85
N LEU A 363 -13.84 -8.93 18.81
CA LEU A 363 -14.82 -9.12 19.89
C LEU A 363 -16.23 -8.66 19.47
N ALA A 364 -16.36 -7.98 18.34
CA ALA A 364 -17.63 -7.54 17.78
C ALA A 364 -17.53 -7.38 16.25
N GLY A 365 -18.66 -7.59 15.55
CA GLY A 365 -18.81 -7.21 14.14
C GLY A 365 -17.81 -7.88 13.18
N GLN A 366 -17.42 -7.13 12.15
CA GLN A 366 -16.41 -7.51 11.15
C GLN A 366 -15.23 -6.53 11.22
N LYS A 367 -14.03 -7.01 10.88
CA LYS A 367 -12.84 -6.16 10.73
C LYS A 367 -13.12 -5.03 9.73
N PRO A 368 -12.82 -3.76 10.07
CA PRO A 368 -13.04 -2.64 9.15
C PRO A 368 -12.30 -2.82 7.81
N TRP A 369 -12.89 -2.28 6.73
CA TRP A 369 -12.25 -2.11 5.41
C TRP A 369 -11.24 -0.96 5.43
N GLU A 370 -10.25 -1.10 6.31
CA GLU A 370 -9.23 -0.11 6.57
C GLU A 370 -7.86 -0.81 6.64
N CYS A 371 -6.78 -0.07 6.42
CA CYS A 371 -5.43 -0.59 6.52
C CYS A 371 -5.02 -0.82 7.99
N VAL A 372 -5.71 -1.68 8.73
CA VAL A 372 -5.40 -2.07 10.12
C VAL A 372 -4.79 -3.48 10.16
N GLY A 373 -4.02 -3.78 11.20
CA GLY A 373 -3.35 -5.08 11.37
C GLY A 373 -4.32 -6.22 11.68
N GLU A 374 -3.78 -7.36 12.10
CA GLU A 374 -4.53 -8.60 12.31
C GLU A 374 -5.44 -8.52 13.53
N ILE A 375 -6.55 -9.25 13.51
CA ILE A 375 -7.48 -9.32 14.66
C ILE A 375 -6.73 -9.81 15.91
N LEU A 376 -5.94 -10.87 15.76
CA LEU A 376 -5.22 -11.47 16.87
C LEU A 376 -4.07 -10.57 17.37
N GLU A 377 -3.45 -9.79 16.48
CA GLU A 377 -2.44 -8.80 16.84
C GLU A 377 -3.03 -7.67 17.70
N ALA A 378 -4.20 -7.13 17.32
CA ALA A 378 -4.91 -6.14 18.13
C ALA A 378 -5.31 -6.72 19.51
N ALA A 379 -5.80 -7.96 19.54
CA ALA A 379 -6.13 -8.66 20.77
C ALA A 379 -4.89 -8.86 21.69
N ALA A 380 -3.74 -9.21 21.11
CA ALA A 380 -2.46 -9.37 21.83
C ALA A 380 -1.93 -8.04 22.39
N CYS A 381 -2.10 -6.94 21.65
CA CYS A 381 -1.79 -5.60 22.16
C CYS A 381 -2.68 -5.27 23.38
N PHE A 382 -4.00 -5.52 23.29
CA PHE A 382 -4.90 -5.34 24.42
C PHE A 382 -4.51 -6.18 25.63
N TYR A 383 -4.16 -7.46 25.42
CA TYR A 383 -3.67 -8.33 26.49
C TYR A 383 -2.55 -7.68 27.28
N THR A 384 -1.55 -7.12 26.57
CA THR A 384 -0.45 -6.38 27.19
C THR A 384 -0.95 -5.19 28.00
N LEU A 385 -1.90 -4.41 27.47
CA LEU A 385 -2.47 -3.25 28.18
C LEU A 385 -3.26 -3.62 29.43
N THR A 386 -3.94 -4.77 29.47
CA THR A 386 -4.68 -5.22 30.68
C THR A 386 -3.78 -5.46 31.90
N ARG A 387 -2.46 -5.52 31.69
CA ARG A 387 -1.40 -5.76 32.67
C ARG A 387 -0.43 -4.58 32.78
N HIS A 388 -0.54 -3.57 31.91
CA HIS A 388 0.34 -2.43 31.88
C HIS A 388 -0.08 -1.39 32.93
N ALA A 389 0.86 -0.94 33.77
CA ALA A 389 0.57 -0.04 34.90
C ALA A 389 -0.18 1.23 34.47
N ASP A 390 0.22 1.82 33.35
CA ASP A 390 -0.36 3.08 32.88
C ASP A 390 -1.71 2.95 32.15
N TRP A 391 -2.07 1.74 31.69
CA TRP A 391 -3.19 1.55 30.75
C TRP A 391 -4.29 0.62 31.26
N HIS A 392 -4.02 -0.24 32.25
CA HIS A 392 -4.98 -1.25 32.71
C HIS A 392 -6.28 -0.70 33.31
N GLN A 393 -6.31 0.59 33.67
CA GLN A 393 -7.49 1.26 34.23
C GLN A 393 -8.31 2.08 33.22
N GLU A 394 -7.83 2.25 31.99
CA GLU A 394 -8.55 3.04 30.99
C GLU A 394 -9.90 2.41 30.68
N ALA A 395 -10.90 3.27 30.43
CA ALA A 395 -12.29 2.85 30.25
C ALA A 395 -12.44 1.67 29.27
N VAL A 396 -11.84 1.77 28.08
CA VAL A 396 -11.92 0.73 27.05
C VAL A 396 -11.21 -0.55 27.47
N VAL A 397 -10.00 -0.45 28.04
CA VAL A 397 -9.20 -1.62 28.45
C VAL A 397 -9.94 -2.43 29.51
N ARG A 398 -10.58 -1.76 30.47
CA ARG A 398 -11.41 -2.41 31.48
C ARG A 398 -12.65 -3.07 30.88
N ALA A 399 -13.31 -2.40 29.93
CA ALA A 399 -14.54 -2.89 29.31
C ALA A 399 -14.32 -4.17 28.49
N VAL A 400 -13.21 -4.25 27.73
CA VAL A 400 -12.95 -5.40 26.86
C VAL A 400 -12.29 -6.59 27.57
N LYS A 401 -11.68 -6.38 28.75
CA LYS A 401 -10.82 -7.36 29.44
C LYS A 401 -11.49 -8.74 29.63
N ALA A 402 -12.72 -8.77 30.13
CA ALA A 402 -13.39 -10.04 30.44
C ALA A 402 -13.69 -10.85 29.17
N ASP A 403 -14.19 -10.17 28.13
CA ASP A 403 -14.53 -10.79 26.85
C ASP A 403 -13.28 -11.25 26.10
N LEU A 404 -12.20 -10.46 26.15
CA LEU A 404 -10.91 -10.80 25.57
C LEU A 404 -10.37 -12.13 26.12
N PHE A 405 -10.39 -12.30 27.45
CA PHE A 405 -9.94 -13.54 28.07
C PHE A 405 -10.90 -14.70 27.84
N SER A 406 -12.21 -14.45 27.84
CA SER A 406 -13.22 -15.47 27.55
C SER A 406 -13.08 -16.03 26.12
N GLN A 407 -12.83 -15.16 25.14
CA GLN A 407 -12.76 -15.55 23.73
C GLN A 407 -11.44 -16.21 23.34
N TYR A 408 -10.31 -15.68 23.80
CA TYR A 408 -8.99 -16.12 23.34
C TYR A 408 -8.22 -16.97 24.36
N GLY A 409 -8.43 -16.75 25.65
CA GLY A 409 -7.60 -17.30 26.73
C GLY A 409 -6.24 -16.58 26.86
N GLU A 410 -5.67 -16.59 28.07
CA GLU A 410 -4.41 -15.89 28.35
C GLU A 410 -3.23 -16.43 27.56
N GLU A 411 -3.09 -17.76 27.50
CA GLU A 411 -1.96 -18.44 26.84
C GLU A 411 -1.88 -18.07 25.36
N LYS A 412 -3.01 -18.09 24.64
CA LYS A 412 -3.06 -17.74 23.22
C LYS A 412 -2.68 -16.28 22.98
N LEU A 413 -3.16 -15.36 23.82
CA LEU A 413 -2.85 -13.93 23.69
C LEU A 413 -1.37 -13.64 23.99
N GLN A 414 -0.79 -14.33 24.97
CA GLN A 414 0.63 -14.23 25.29
C GLN A 414 1.50 -14.74 24.14
N LEU A 415 1.16 -15.90 23.56
CA LEU A 415 1.85 -16.46 22.40
C LEU A 415 1.73 -15.53 21.18
N ALA A 416 0.53 -15.02 20.91
CA ALA A 416 0.31 -14.08 19.82
C ALA A 416 1.17 -12.81 19.95
N MET A 417 1.31 -12.26 21.16
CA MET A 417 2.19 -11.10 21.38
C MET A 417 3.66 -11.44 21.13
N ALA A 418 4.12 -12.61 21.58
CA ALA A 418 5.48 -13.08 21.31
C ALA A 418 5.73 -13.30 19.81
N GLU A 419 4.76 -13.86 19.09
CA GLU A 419 4.80 -14.02 17.64
C GLU A 419 4.83 -12.68 16.91
N CYS A 420 4.01 -11.70 17.33
CA CYS A 420 4.04 -10.33 16.77
C CYS A 420 5.45 -9.72 16.85
N LEU A 421 6.17 -9.97 17.95
CA LEU A 421 7.52 -9.46 18.17
C LEU A 421 8.63 -10.34 17.56
N THR A 422 8.29 -11.48 16.97
CA THR A 422 9.24 -12.37 16.29
C THR A 422 9.26 -12.07 14.81
N ASP A 423 10.43 -11.76 14.27
CA ASP A 423 10.60 -11.45 12.85
C ASP A 423 10.38 -12.70 11.96
N SER A 424 9.66 -12.54 10.86
CA SER A 424 9.43 -13.61 9.88
C SER A 424 10.64 -13.80 8.96
N HIS A 425 10.88 -15.04 8.56
CA HIS A 425 11.86 -15.39 7.53
C HIS A 425 11.29 -15.30 6.10
N ASP A 426 9.97 -15.17 5.96
CA ASP A 426 9.29 -15.10 4.67
C ASP A 426 9.34 -13.68 4.10
N HIS A 427 10.38 -13.39 3.32
CA HIS A 427 10.56 -12.09 2.68
C HIS A 427 11.37 -12.17 1.40
N HIS A 428 11.24 -11.14 0.55
CA HIS A 428 12.01 -11.01 -0.70
C HIS A 428 13.19 -10.01 -0.60
N ILE A 429 13.56 -9.59 0.62
CA ILE A 429 14.68 -8.67 0.85
C ILE A 429 16.01 -9.31 0.41
N PRO A 430 16.88 -8.60 -0.34
CA PRO A 430 18.22 -9.08 -0.67
C PRO A 430 19.00 -9.53 0.58
N VAL A 431 19.61 -10.72 0.53
CA VAL A 431 20.27 -11.36 1.70
C VAL A 431 21.25 -10.44 2.41
N ALA A 432 22.08 -9.71 1.67
CA ALA A 432 23.07 -8.79 2.24
C ALA A 432 22.42 -7.62 3.00
N LEU A 433 21.27 -7.12 2.52
CA LEU A 433 20.53 -6.05 3.19
C LEU A 433 19.76 -6.61 4.40
N ALA A 434 19.11 -7.76 4.25
CA ALA A 434 18.38 -8.41 5.33
C ALA A 434 19.28 -8.66 6.56
N ALA A 435 20.50 -9.16 6.34
CA ALA A 435 21.47 -9.38 7.42
C ALA A 435 21.87 -8.08 8.14
N LYS A 436 22.08 -6.99 7.41
CA LYS A 436 22.43 -5.67 8.00
C LYS A 436 21.27 -5.09 8.82
N VAL A 437 20.06 -5.18 8.29
CA VAL A 437 18.85 -4.64 8.93
C VAL A 437 18.52 -5.43 10.20
N ALA A 438 18.56 -6.76 10.14
CA ALA A 438 18.30 -7.62 11.30
C ALA A 438 19.28 -7.37 12.46
N ALA A 439 20.53 -6.99 12.18
CA ALA A 439 21.52 -6.65 13.20
C ALA A 439 21.19 -5.35 13.97
N HIS A 440 20.38 -4.46 13.40
CA HIS A 440 20.01 -3.19 14.00
C HIS A 440 18.57 -3.17 14.56
N ALA A 441 17.65 -3.91 13.93
CA ALA A 441 16.28 -4.07 14.38
C ALA A 441 16.16 -5.00 15.59
N VAL A 442 16.82 -4.65 16.70
CA VAL A 442 16.76 -5.37 17.99
C VAL A 442 15.81 -4.66 18.94
#